data_AF-A0A7J4T2E3-F1
#
_entry.id   AF-A0A7J4T2E3-F1
#
_cell.length_a   1.000
_cell.length_b   1.000
_cell.length_c   1.000
_cell.angle_alpha   90.00
_cell.angle_beta   90.00
_cell.angle_gamma   90.00
#
_symmetry.space_group_name_H-M   'P 1'
#
loop_
_entity.id
_entity.type
_entity.pdbx_description
1 polymer ?
#
loop_
_entity_poly.entity_id
_entity_poly.type
_entity_poly.pdbx_seq_one_letter_code
_entity_poly.pdbx_strand_id
1 'polypeptide(L)' 'TARERIEILLDDGSFQEIDALVEHRCRDFDMDKNVIPGDGVVTGHGTINGREVFAFAQDFTVYGGSLGEMHGLKICKVL' A
#
# COMPACT_ATOMS: atom_id res chain seq x y z
N THR A 1 -0.54 10.03 7.71
CA THR A 1 -0.85 8.62 7.39
C THR A 1 0.07 8.15 6.26
N ALA A 2 0.01 6.87 5.86
CA ALA A 2 0.80 6.39 4.71
C ALA A 2 0.37 7.09 3.41
N ARG A 3 -0.94 7.28 3.21
CA ARG A 3 -1.52 7.94 2.05
C ARG A 3 -1.12 9.42 1.95
N GLU A 4 -1.20 10.16 3.04
CA GLU A 4 -0.77 11.57 3.09
C GLU A 4 0.72 11.74 2.71
N ARG A 5 1.59 10.78 3.04
CA ARG A 5 3.01 10.84 2.65
C ARG A 5 3.20 10.71 1.14
N ILE A 6 2.39 9.87 0.48
CA ILE A 6 2.41 9.73 -0.98
C ILE A 6 1.85 10.99 -1.64
N GLU A 7 0.74 11.52 -1.13
CA GLU A 7 0.12 12.76 -1.63
C GLU A 7 1.07 13.97 -1.51
N ILE A 8 1.90 14.04 -0.46
CA ILE A 8 2.92 15.09 -0.31
C ILE A 8 4.11 14.89 -1.26
N LEU A 9 4.45 13.64 -1.59
CA LEU A 9 5.62 13.31 -2.42
C LEU A 9 5.36 13.53 -3.91
N LEU A 10 4.17 13.15 -4.39
CA LEU A 10 3.81 13.16 -5.80
C LEU A 10 3.15 14.48 -6.20
N ASP A 11 3.18 14.79 -7.50
CA ASP A 11 2.47 15.94 -8.04
C ASP A 11 0.95 15.78 -7.79
N ASP A 12 0.26 16.88 -7.49
CA ASP A 12 -1.16 16.86 -7.11
C ASP A 12 -2.04 16.18 -8.17
N GLY A 13 -2.94 15.29 -7.73
CA GLY A 13 -3.82 14.49 -8.59
C GLY A 13 -3.13 13.45 -9.48
N SER A 14 -1.81 13.26 -9.38
CA SER A 14 -1.08 12.30 -10.23
C SER A 14 -1.11 10.86 -9.72
N PHE A 15 -1.40 10.66 -8.42
CA PHE A 15 -1.30 9.33 -7.82
C PHE A 15 -2.40 8.37 -8.30
N GLN A 16 -1.97 7.21 -8.78
CA GLN A 16 -2.82 6.09 -9.17
C GLN A 16 -2.48 4.89 -8.30
N GLU A 17 -3.37 4.59 -7.35
CA GLU A 17 -3.21 3.48 -6.42
C GLU A 17 -3.48 2.13 -7.09
N ILE A 18 -2.66 1.14 -6.76
CA ILE A 18 -2.76 -0.23 -7.24
C ILE A 18 -3.11 -1.13 -6.05
N ASP A 19 -4.04 -2.06 -6.26
CA ASP A 19 -4.47 -3.05 -5.28
C ASP A 19 -4.96 -2.45 -3.94
N ALA A 20 -5.69 -1.33 -4.00
CA ALA A 20 -6.23 -0.62 -2.82
C ALA A 20 -7.13 -1.50 -1.94
N LEU A 21 -7.77 -2.50 -2.53
CA LEU A 21 -8.74 -3.39 -1.87
C LEU A 21 -8.21 -4.83 -1.68
N VAL A 22 -6.90 -5.04 -1.77
CA VAL A 22 -6.35 -6.39 -1.50
C VAL A 22 -6.60 -6.79 -0.05
N GLU A 23 -6.81 -8.08 0.18
CA GLU A 23 -6.96 -8.66 1.51
C GLU A 23 -5.91 -9.75 1.71
N HIS A 24 -5.37 -9.90 2.92
CA HIS A 24 -4.52 -11.05 3.22
C HIS A 24 -5.33 -12.35 3.14
N ARG A 25 -4.63 -13.48 2.92
CA ARG A 25 -5.23 -14.82 2.92
C ARG A 25 -4.85 -15.70 4.12
N CYS A 26 -4.23 -15.11 5.14
CA CYS A 26 -3.90 -15.78 6.40
C CYS A 26 -5.17 -16.22 7.14
N ARG A 27 -5.17 -17.45 7.67
CA ARG A 27 -6.23 -18.01 8.52
C ARG A 27 -5.73 -18.43 9.90
N ASP A 28 -4.43 -18.31 10.15
CA ASP A 28 -3.84 -18.64 11.44
C ASP A 28 -4.19 -17.57 12.48
N PHE A 29 -4.23 -17.96 13.76
CA PHE A 29 -4.39 -17.03 14.89
C PHE A 29 -5.60 -16.08 14.77
N ASP A 30 -6.74 -16.57 14.27
CA ASP A 30 -7.99 -15.79 14.08
C ASP A 30 -7.85 -14.60 13.11
N MET A 31 -6.82 -14.59 12.24
CA MET A 31 -6.62 -13.49 11.28
C MET A 31 -7.77 -13.34 10.28
N ASP A 32 -8.50 -14.42 9.97
CA ASP A 32 -9.68 -14.40 9.10
C ASP A 32 -10.83 -13.54 9.65
N LYS A 33 -10.81 -13.21 10.95
CA LYS A 33 -11.79 -12.31 11.61
C LYS A 33 -11.38 -10.84 11.58
N ASN A 34 -10.16 -10.51 11.16
CA ASN A 34 -9.62 -9.16 11.16
C ASN A 34 -9.00 -8.83 9.81
N VAL A 35 -9.85 -8.56 8.82
CA VAL A 35 -9.45 -8.25 7.45
C VAL A 35 -9.50 -6.75 7.22
N ILE A 36 -8.36 -6.15 6.89
CA ILE A 36 -8.22 -4.73 6.58
C ILE A 36 -7.82 -4.57 5.11
N PRO A 37 -8.63 -3.91 4.26
CA PRO A 37 -8.28 -3.68 2.86
C PRO A 37 -6.95 -2.95 2.67
N GLY A 38 -6.19 -3.35 1.65
CA GLY A 38 -4.87 -2.81 1.32
C GLY A 38 -3.69 -3.56 1.95
N ASP A 39 -3.94 -4.44 2.92
CA ASP A 39 -2.94 -5.26 3.66
C ASP A 39 -1.77 -4.43 4.24
N GLY A 40 -2.05 -3.21 4.69
CA GLY A 40 -1.09 -2.37 5.40
C GLY A 40 -0.01 -1.72 4.53
N VAL A 41 -0.19 -1.67 3.21
CA VAL A 41 0.67 -0.90 2.31
C VAL A 41 -0.13 -0.21 1.22
N VAL A 42 0.16 1.06 1.01
CA VAL A 42 -0.33 1.83 -0.15
C VAL A 42 0.74 1.73 -1.23
N THR A 43 0.37 1.27 -2.43
CA THR A 43 1.29 1.10 -3.58
C THR A 43 0.70 1.74 -4.81
N GLY A 44 1.53 2.29 -5.69
CA GLY A 44 1.06 2.83 -6.95
C GLY A 44 2.14 3.56 -7.73
N HIS A 45 1.69 4.37 -8.67
CA HIS A 45 2.54 5.24 -9.48
C HIS A 45 1.94 6.64 -9.57
N GLY A 46 2.76 7.60 -9.97
CA GLY A 46 2.36 8.98 -10.24
C GLY A 46 3.53 9.74 -10.81
N THR A 47 3.56 11.07 -10.62
CA THR A 47 4.65 11.90 -11.17
C THR A 47 5.34 12.72 -10.09
N ILE A 48 6.63 12.99 -10.29
CA ILE A 48 7.41 14.00 -9.57
C ILE A 48 8.03 14.93 -10.59
N ASN A 49 7.64 16.21 -10.58
CA ASN A 49 8.01 17.18 -11.63
C ASN A 49 7.67 16.66 -13.04
N GLY A 50 6.50 16.03 -13.19
CA GLY A 50 6.03 15.45 -14.46
C GLY A 50 6.76 14.19 -14.92
N ARG A 51 7.68 13.63 -14.13
CA ARG A 51 8.38 12.38 -14.43
C ARG A 51 7.73 11.23 -13.69
N GLU A 52 7.39 10.16 -14.41
CA GLU A 52 6.78 8.97 -13.83
C GLU A 52 7.69 8.32 -12.77
N VAL A 53 7.08 7.97 -11.64
CA VAL A 53 7.72 7.26 -10.53
C VAL A 53 6.75 6.24 -9.93
N PHE A 54 7.31 5.15 -9.41
CA PHE A 54 6.59 4.16 -8.62
C PHE A 54 6.95 4.35 -7.14
N ALA A 55 5.96 4.20 -6.26
CA ALA A 55 6.14 4.37 -4.84
C ALA A 55 5.26 3.41 -4.03
N PHE A 56 5.73 3.09 -2.84
CA PHE A 56 4.93 2.45 -1.80
C PHE A 56 5.16 3.08 -0.44
N ALA A 57 4.14 3.08 0.41
CA ALA A 57 4.21 3.56 1.78
C ALA A 57 3.47 2.58 2.71
N GLN A 58 4.19 2.06 3.71
CA GLN A 58 3.64 1.14 4.70
C GLN A 58 2.79 1.91 5.72
N ASP A 59 1.60 1.38 6.03
CA ASP A 59 0.67 1.97 6.99
C ASP A 59 0.82 1.31 8.37
N PHE A 60 1.43 2.05 9.30
CA PHE A 60 1.66 1.59 10.66
C PHE A 60 0.38 1.30 11.44
N THR A 61 -0.76 1.90 11.06
CA THR A 61 -2.04 1.69 11.75
C THR A 61 -2.66 0.33 11.45
N VAL A 62 -2.18 -0.35 10.40
CA VAL A 62 -2.66 -1.67 9.96
C VAL A 62 -1.62 -2.73 10.31
N TYR A 63 -1.93 -3.56 11.31
CA TYR A 63 -1.03 -4.62 11.82
C TYR A 63 0.38 -4.13 12.20
N GLY A 64 0.52 -2.85 12.60
CA GLY A 64 1.83 -2.25 12.89
C GLY A 64 2.71 -2.00 11.65
N GLY A 65 2.14 -2.08 10.44
CA GLY A 65 2.90 -2.03 9.18
C GLY A 65 3.72 -3.29 8.90
N SER A 66 3.39 -4.41 9.56
CA SER A 66 4.09 -5.68 9.38
C SER A 66 3.92 -6.23 7.96
N LEU A 67 4.98 -6.83 7.43
CA LEU A 67 4.99 -7.37 6.07
C LEU A 67 4.33 -8.76 6.04
N GLY A 68 3.10 -8.80 5.53
CA GLY A 68 2.38 -10.02 5.16
C GLY A 68 2.63 -10.45 3.71
N GLU A 69 2.00 -11.56 3.31
CA GLU A 69 2.14 -12.08 1.95
C GLU A 69 1.61 -11.11 0.88
N MET A 70 0.37 -10.63 1.02
CA MET A 70 -0.26 -9.78 0.01
C MET A 70 0.34 -8.37 0.03
N HIS A 71 0.73 -7.87 1.21
CA HIS A 71 1.57 -6.69 1.39
C HIS A 71 2.86 -6.79 0.56
N GLY A 72 3.61 -7.88 0.70
CA GLY A 72 4.85 -8.11 -0.04
C GLY A 72 4.61 -8.18 -1.55
N LEU A 73 3.56 -8.90 -1.98
CA LEU A 73 3.18 -8.99 -3.40
C LEU A 73 2.81 -7.62 -3.99
N LYS A 74 2.13 -6.76 -3.23
CA LYS A 74 1.86 -5.37 -3.65
C LYS A 74 3.14 -4.59 -3.88
N ILE A 75 4.11 -4.69 -2.97
CA ILE A 75 5.43 -4.04 -3.14
C ILE A 75 6.12 -4.58 -4.39
N CYS A 76 6.18 -5.90 -4.56
CA CYS A 76 6.81 -6.53 -5.73
C CYS A 76 6.15 -6.13 -7.07
N LYS A 77 4.87 -5.76 -7.08
CA LYS A 77 4.16 -5.33 -8.29
C LYS A 77 4.62 -3.95 -8.79
N VAL A 78 5.16 -3.11 -7.90
CA VAL A 78 5.61 -1.75 -8.21
C VAL A 78 7.15 -1.60 -8.25
N LEU A 79 7.87 -2.73 -8.14
CA LEU A 79 9.33 -2.83 -8.36
C LEU A 79 9.63 -3.26 -9.80
#